data_AF-A0A9E2P143-F1
#
_entry.id   AF-A0A9E2P143-F1
#
_cell.length_a   1.000
_cell.length_b   1.000
_cell.length_c   1.000
_cell.angle_alpha   90.00
_cell.angle_beta   90.00
_cell.angle_gamma   90.00
#
_symmetry.space_group_name_H-M   'P 1'
#
loop_
_entity.id
_entity.type
_entity.pdbx_description
1 polymer ?
#
loop_
_entity_poly.entity_id
_entity_poly.type
_entity_poly.pdbx_seq_one_letter_code
_entity_poly.pdbx_strand_id
1 'polypeptide(L)'
;MTNNLPVFGKLISENLSLTTRQVCNTLELLDSGATVPFISRYRKERTGSLDEVQIAAIQEQYDKLKTISKRKETIRATIEEQGKLTPELQERIEQCWDANLLEDLYLPYKPKKRTKAEIARQKGLEPLALKIMMQRGCNLDTEAQKFVRGEVKDKEEALAGARDIIAEQVSENEEARKRVRRVFERTALITAKVVKGKEEEGDKFKDYFDFQEPLRKCTSHRLLALRRGEAEGVLRVSISPAEDED
;
A
#
# COMPACT_ATOMS: atom_id res chain seq x y z
N MET A 1 -24.64 -6.15 -10.04
CA MET A 1 -23.68 -5.04 -9.91
C MET A 1 -24.34 -3.98 -9.07
N THR A 2 -23.90 -3.82 -7.83
CA THR A 2 -24.40 -2.76 -6.94
C THR A 2 -24.08 -1.43 -7.60
N ASN A 3 -25.10 -0.58 -7.77
CA ASN A 3 -24.92 0.74 -8.36
C ASN A 3 -24.11 1.60 -7.37
N ASN A 4 -22.79 1.65 -7.56
CA ASN A 4 -21.87 2.37 -6.67
C ASN A 4 -21.88 3.89 -6.91
N LEU A 5 -22.63 4.40 -7.90
CA LEU A 5 -22.69 5.84 -8.20
C LEU A 5 -23.02 6.72 -6.99
N PRO A 6 -23.99 6.39 -6.11
CA PRO A 6 -24.29 7.23 -4.94
C PRO A 6 -23.12 7.30 -3.96
N VAL A 7 -22.41 6.18 -3.76
CA VAL A 7 -21.23 6.11 -2.89
C VAL A 7 -20.09 6.91 -3.48
N PHE A 8 -19.81 6.72 -4.77
CA PHE A 8 -18.78 7.48 -5.48
C PHE A 8 -19.10 8.98 -5.49
N GLY A 9 -20.35 9.34 -5.77
CA GLY A 9 -20.81 10.72 -5.76
C GLY A 9 -20.54 11.40 -4.42
N LYS A 10 -20.84 10.72 -3.31
CA LYS A 10 -20.55 11.23 -1.96
C LYS A 10 -19.04 11.40 -1.73
N LEU A 11 -18.24 10.36 -1.97
CA LEU A 11 -16.78 10.39 -1.74
C LEU A 11 -16.09 11.48 -2.56
N ILE A 12 -16.44 11.59 -3.85
CA ILE A 12 -15.86 12.60 -4.75
C ILE A 12 -16.33 14.00 -4.33
N SER A 13 -17.59 14.16 -3.91
CA SER A 13 -18.11 15.45 -3.45
C SER A 13 -17.37 15.98 -2.21
N GLU A 14 -17.08 15.09 -1.26
CA GLU A 14 -16.30 15.43 -0.06
C GLU A 14 -14.85 15.76 -0.40
N ASN A 15 -14.23 15.00 -1.32
CA ASN A 15 -12.84 15.19 -1.73
C ASN A 15 -12.62 16.51 -2.49
N LEU A 16 -13.51 16.82 -3.44
CA LEU A 16 -13.40 17.99 -4.30
C LEU A 16 -14.15 19.22 -3.78
N SER A 17 -14.80 19.13 -2.62
CA SER A 17 -15.66 20.20 -2.07
C SER A 17 -16.73 20.68 -3.05
N LEU A 18 -17.33 19.75 -3.80
CA LEU A 18 -18.41 20.00 -4.76
C LEU A 18 -19.73 19.49 -4.21
N THR A 19 -20.86 19.92 -4.78
CA THR A 19 -22.16 19.35 -4.35
C THR A 19 -22.34 17.95 -4.92
N THR A 20 -22.89 17.04 -4.12
CA THR A 20 -23.14 15.65 -4.53
C THR A 20 -24.02 15.58 -5.79
N ARG A 21 -24.96 16.52 -5.96
CA ARG A 21 -25.80 16.60 -7.16
C ARG A 21 -25.00 16.88 -8.42
N GLN A 22 -24.07 17.84 -8.40
CA GLN A 22 -23.23 18.15 -9.55
C GLN A 22 -22.33 16.97 -9.92
N VAL A 23 -21.76 16.31 -8.91
CA VAL A 23 -20.92 15.13 -9.09
C VAL A 23 -21.73 13.98 -9.69
N CYS A 24 -22.85 13.57 -9.08
CA CYS A 24 -23.67 12.46 -9.60
C CYS A 24 -24.12 12.69 -11.04
N ASN A 25 -24.59 13.91 -11.38
CA ASN A 25 -24.97 14.25 -12.75
C ASN A 25 -23.79 14.14 -13.73
N THR A 26 -22.59 14.49 -13.29
CA THR A 26 -21.37 14.37 -14.09
C THR A 26 -20.96 12.90 -14.26
N LEU A 27 -21.07 12.09 -13.20
CA LEU A 27 -20.79 10.65 -13.24
C LEU A 27 -21.72 9.91 -14.20
N GLU A 28 -23.02 10.22 -14.20
CA GLU A 28 -23.98 9.65 -15.15
C GLU A 28 -23.61 9.98 -16.60
N LEU A 29 -23.16 11.21 -16.87
CA LEU A 29 -22.71 11.62 -18.19
C LEU A 29 -21.45 10.85 -18.60
N LEU A 30 -20.47 10.72 -17.71
CA LEU A 30 -19.24 9.96 -17.95
C LEU A 30 -19.54 8.48 -18.22
N ASP A 31 -20.47 7.86 -17.49
CA ASP A 31 -20.90 6.48 -17.73
C ASP A 31 -21.66 6.28 -19.03
N SER A 32 -22.38 7.31 -19.50
CA SER A 32 -23.00 7.29 -20.83
C SER A 32 -21.99 7.47 -21.98
N GLY A 33 -20.69 7.56 -21.67
CA GLY A 33 -19.61 7.71 -22.66
C GLY A 33 -19.33 9.16 -23.07
N ALA A 34 -19.88 10.15 -22.37
CA ALA A 34 -19.60 11.55 -22.64
C ALA A 34 -18.16 11.92 -22.25
N THR A 35 -17.48 12.71 -23.07
CA THR A 35 -16.12 13.17 -22.80
C THR A 35 -16.10 14.47 -21.99
N VAL A 36 -14.99 14.74 -21.30
CA VAL A 36 -14.82 15.98 -20.51
C VAL A 36 -15.08 17.25 -21.34
N PRO A 37 -14.52 17.42 -22.56
CA PRO A 37 -14.81 18.61 -23.37
C PRO A 37 -16.28 18.70 -23.81
N PHE A 38 -16.94 17.56 -24.01
CA PHE A 38 -18.36 17.54 -24.36
C PHE A 38 -19.23 17.99 -23.18
N ILE A 39 -18.94 17.48 -21.98
CA ILE A 39 -19.68 17.83 -20.77
C ILE A 39 -19.49 19.32 -20.45
N SER A 40 -18.24 19.81 -20.46
CA SER A 40 -17.92 21.20 -20.12
C SER A 40 -18.52 22.20 -21.10
N ARG A 41 -18.70 21.83 -22.38
CA ARG A 41 -19.28 22.72 -23.41
C ARG A 41 -20.80 22.62 -23.50
N TYR A 42 -21.36 21.42 -23.50
CA TYR A 42 -22.76 21.18 -23.88
C TYR A 42 -23.66 20.74 -22.73
N ARG A 43 -23.13 20.48 -21.53
CA ARG A 43 -23.90 19.98 -20.37
C ARG A 43 -23.75 20.82 -19.10
N LYS A 44 -23.37 22.11 -19.24
CA LYS A 44 -23.20 23.05 -18.13
C LYS A 44 -24.42 23.11 -17.19
N GLU A 45 -25.62 23.28 -17.74
CA GLU A 45 -26.86 23.31 -16.95
C GLU A 45 -27.05 22.04 -16.09
N ARG A 46 -26.76 20.87 -16.67
CA ARG A 46 -26.93 19.57 -15.99
C ARG A 46 -25.87 19.35 -14.91
N THR A 47 -24.65 19.83 -15.11
CA THR A 47 -23.56 19.72 -14.13
C THR A 47 -23.50 20.88 -13.14
N GLY A 48 -24.38 21.89 -13.24
CA GLY A 48 -24.34 23.07 -12.39
C GLY A 48 -23.14 23.98 -12.69
N SER A 49 -22.81 24.13 -13.97
CA SER A 49 -21.75 25.00 -14.52
C SER A 49 -20.33 24.66 -14.07
N LEU A 50 -20.03 23.38 -13.87
CA LEU A 50 -18.65 22.91 -13.66
C LEU A 50 -17.77 23.20 -14.87
N ASP A 51 -16.54 23.63 -14.61
CA ASP A 51 -15.53 23.85 -15.64
C ASP A 51 -14.81 22.55 -16.06
N GLU A 52 -13.97 22.64 -17.09
CA GLU A 52 -13.25 21.49 -17.63
C GLU A 52 -12.28 20.86 -16.62
N VAL A 53 -11.65 21.67 -15.76
CA VAL A 53 -10.70 21.22 -14.74
C VAL A 53 -11.42 20.44 -13.65
N GLN A 54 -12.57 20.92 -13.20
CA GLN A 54 -13.42 20.26 -12.21
C GLN A 54 -13.98 18.94 -12.74
N ILE A 55 -14.46 18.92 -14.00
CA ILE A 55 -14.97 17.69 -14.62
C ILE A 55 -13.84 16.67 -14.81
N ALA A 56 -12.65 17.10 -15.22
CA ALA A 56 -11.48 16.23 -15.31
C ALA A 56 -11.09 15.64 -13.94
N ALA A 57 -11.10 16.46 -12.88
CA ALA A 57 -10.85 16.00 -11.52
C ALA A 57 -11.89 14.98 -11.04
N ILE A 58 -13.17 15.19 -11.35
CA ILE A 58 -14.24 14.20 -11.07
C ILE A 58 -13.97 12.89 -11.80
N GLN A 59 -13.60 12.95 -13.09
CA GLN A 59 -13.28 11.76 -13.87
C GLN A 59 -12.10 10.99 -13.27
N GLU A 60 -11.01 11.69 -12.91
CA GLU A 60 -9.83 11.06 -12.32
C GLU A 60 -10.17 10.34 -11.00
N GLN A 61 -10.93 10.98 -10.12
CA GLN A 61 -11.38 10.34 -8.87
C GLN A 61 -12.33 9.18 -9.14
N TYR A 62 -13.19 9.31 -10.15
CA TYR A 62 -14.11 8.25 -10.53
C TYR A 62 -13.37 7.00 -11.02
N ASP A 63 -12.37 7.17 -11.87
CA ASP A 63 -11.57 6.08 -12.40
C ASP A 63 -10.74 5.38 -11.30
N LYS A 64 -10.21 6.15 -10.34
CA LYS A 64 -9.58 5.59 -9.12
C LYS A 64 -10.56 4.72 -8.33
N LEU A 65 -11.77 5.22 -8.06
CA LEU A 65 -12.78 4.48 -7.30
C LEU A 65 -13.29 3.24 -8.05
N LYS A 66 -13.45 3.31 -9.38
CA LYS A 66 -13.74 2.14 -10.22
C LYS A 66 -12.66 1.08 -10.12
N THR A 67 -11.39 1.50 -10.14
CA THR A 67 -10.24 0.60 -10.01
C THR A 67 -10.24 -0.09 -8.65
N ILE A 68 -10.50 0.65 -7.57
CA ILE A 68 -10.66 0.10 -6.22
C ILE A 68 -11.84 -0.87 -6.15
N SER A 69 -12.99 -0.53 -6.74
CA SER A 69 -14.18 -1.40 -6.77
C SER A 69 -13.90 -2.74 -7.45
N LYS A 70 -13.29 -2.73 -8.64
CA LYS A 70 -12.88 -3.97 -9.34
C LYS A 70 -11.88 -4.78 -8.52
N ARG A 71 -10.97 -4.09 -7.83
CA ARG A 71 -9.98 -4.73 -6.97
C ARG A 71 -10.62 -5.41 -5.76
N LYS A 72 -11.61 -4.77 -5.13
CA LYS A 72 -12.42 -5.38 -4.05
C LYS A 72 -13.08 -6.68 -4.48
N GLU A 73 -13.69 -6.70 -5.65
CA GLU A 73 -14.35 -7.90 -6.20
C GLU A 73 -13.35 -9.05 -6.34
N THR A 74 -12.16 -8.76 -6.89
CA THR A 74 -11.10 -9.77 -7.06
C THR A 74 -10.61 -10.31 -5.71
N ILE A 75 -10.36 -9.40 -4.75
CA ILE A 75 -9.90 -9.75 -3.39
C ILE A 75 -10.95 -10.60 -2.69
N ARG A 76 -12.21 -10.17 -2.71
CA ARG A 76 -13.33 -10.90 -2.10
C ARG A 76 -13.42 -12.31 -2.68
N ALA A 77 -13.40 -12.46 -4.01
CA ALA A 77 -13.46 -13.77 -4.65
C ALA A 77 -12.30 -14.68 -4.20
N THR A 78 -11.07 -14.15 -4.15
CA THR A 78 -9.90 -14.93 -3.69
C THR A 78 -9.99 -15.37 -2.23
N ILE A 79 -10.58 -14.55 -1.36
CA ILE A 79 -10.74 -14.87 0.08
C ILE A 79 -11.90 -15.86 0.29
N GLU A 80 -12.98 -15.70 -0.49
CA GLU A 80 -14.15 -16.57 -0.48
C GLU A 80 -13.79 -17.98 -0.97
N GLU A 81 -12.99 -18.10 -2.04
CA GLU A 81 -12.44 -19.38 -2.53
C GLU A 81 -11.60 -20.12 -1.47
N GLN A 82 -10.99 -19.39 -0.53
CA GLN A 82 -10.24 -19.97 0.59
C GLN A 82 -11.12 -20.34 1.79
N GLY A 83 -12.42 -20.01 1.76
CA GLY A 83 -13.34 -20.19 2.90
C GLY A 83 -13.00 -19.32 4.11
N LYS A 84 -12.25 -18.22 3.91
CA LYS A 84 -11.78 -17.33 5.00
C LYS A 84 -12.51 -15.99 5.06
N LEU A 85 -13.53 -15.80 4.22
CA LEU A 85 -14.30 -14.55 4.18
C LEU A 85 -15.31 -14.53 5.34
N THR A 86 -14.95 -13.87 6.44
CA THR A 86 -15.88 -13.64 7.54
C THR A 86 -16.81 -12.46 7.22
N PRO A 87 -18.02 -12.40 7.81
CA PRO A 87 -18.91 -11.24 7.64
C PRO A 87 -18.25 -9.91 7.99
N GLU A 88 -17.44 -9.89 9.05
CA GLU A 88 -16.71 -8.68 9.49
C GLU A 88 -15.64 -8.27 8.46
N LEU A 89 -14.91 -9.24 7.89
CA LEU A 89 -13.92 -8.96 6.87
C LEU A 89 -14.57 -8.48 5.57
N GLN A 90 -15.70 -9.08 5.19
CA GLN A 90 -16.47 -8.65 4.02
C GLN A 90 -16.91 -7.19 4.17
N GLU A 91 -17.51 -6.83 5.31
CA GLU A 91 -17.94 -5.45 5.56
C GLU A 91 -16.76 -4.47 5.50
N ARG A 92 -15.61 -4.82 6.09
CA ARG A 92 -14.40 -3.99 6.04
C ARG A 92 -13.91 -3.77 4.60
N ILE A 93 -13.91 -4.81 3.76
CA ILE A 93 -13.53 -4.70 2.34
C ILE A 93 -14.52 -3.81 1.58
N GLU A 94 -15.82 -3.98 1.82
CA GLU A 94 -16.87 -3.19 1.15
C GLU A 94 -16.77 -1.70 1.49
N GLN A 95 -16.47 -1.37 2.75
CA GLN A 95 -16.34 0.02 3.23
C GLN A 95 -14.99 0.67 2.94
N CYS A 96 -13.95 -0.10 2.56
CA CYS A 96 -12.59 0.42 2.37
C CYS A 96 -12.41 1.14 1.03
N TRP A 97 -12.21 2.45 1.00
CA TRP A 97 -11.95 3.22 -0.25
C TRP A 97 -10.51 3.71 -0.39
N ASP A 98 -9.60 3.13 0.37
CA ASP A 98 -8.16 3.37 0.30
C ASP A 98 -7.48 2.15 -0.34
N ALA A 99 -6.80 2.35 -1.47
CA ALA A 99 -6.14 1.26 -2.19
C ALA A 99 -5.03 0.58 -1.38
N ASN A 100 -4.29 1.31 -0.55
CA ASN A 100 -3.22 0.74 0.28
C ASN A 100 -3.80 -0.10 1.41
N LEU A 101 -4.84 0.41 2.08
CA LEU A 101 -5.53 -0.32 3.13
C LEU A 101 -6.22 -1.58 2.59
N LEU A 102 -6.80 -1.49 1.39
CA LEU A 102 -7.41 -2.64 0.72
C LEU A 102 -6.38 -3.74 0.44
N GLU A 103 -5.18 -3.38 -0.01
CA GLU A 103 -4.10 -4.37 -0.19
C GLU A 103 -3.64 -4.96 1.15
N ASP A 104 -3.56 -4.17 2.22
CA ASP A 104 -3.22 -4.71 3.54
C ASP A 104 -4.20 -5.76 4.04
N LEU A 105 -5.51 -5.52 3.86
CA LEU A 105 -6.56 -6.50 4.20
C LEU A 105 -6.40 -7.79 3.39
N TYR A 106 -5.88 -7.69 2.17
CA TYR A 106 -5.70 -8.83 1.28
C TYR A 106 -4.41 -9.62 1.53
N LEU A 107 -3.35 -8.98 2.05
CA LEU A 107 -2.02 -9.59 2.20
C LEU A 107 -2.02 -10.99 2.83
N PRO A 108 -2.73 -11.26 3.95
CA PRO A 108 -2.74 -12.59 4.59
C PRO A 108 -3.35 -13.69 3.71
N TYR A 109 -4.17 -13.31 2.74
CA TYR A 109 -4.92 -14.21 1.85
C TYR A 109 -4.35 -14.24 0.44
N LYS A 110 -3.35 -13.40 0.14
CA LYS A 110 -2.72 -13.38 -1.17
C LYS A 110 -2.02 -14.72 -1.42
N PRO A 111 -2.30 -15.43 -2.53
CA PRO A 111 -1.60 -16.67 -2.85
C PRO A 111 -0.09 -16.41 -3.00
N LYS A 112 0.74 -17.17 -2.28
CA LYS A 112 2.20 -17.00 -2.29
C LYS A 112 2.88 -18.23 -2.86
N LYS A 113 3.96 -17.99 -3.61
CA LYS A 113 4.88 -19.06 -4.02
C LYS A 113 5.81 -19.38 -2.85
N ARG A 114 5.75 -20.62 -2.36
CA ARG A 114 6.70 -21.33 -1.46
C ARG A 114 7.69 -20.41 -0.73
N THR A 115 7.20 -19.64 0.26
CA THR A 115 8.03 -18.75 1.08
C THR A 115 8.84 -19.56 2.10
N LYS A 116 9.89 -18.95 2.69
CA LYS A 116 10.61 -19.59 3.80
C LYS A 116 9.69 -19.91 4.99
N ALA A 117 8.74 -19.01 5.27
CA ALA A 117 7.70 -19.22 6.27
C ALA A 117 6.81 -20.42 5.92
N GLU A 118 6.38 -20.55 4.67
CA GLU A 118 5.55 -21.68 4.24
C GLU A 118 6.30 -23.02 4.34
N ILE A 119 7.58 -23.05 3.97
CA ILE A 119 8.44 -24.22 4.17
C ILE A 119 8.56 -24.54 5.67
N ALA A 120 8.73 -23.53 6.53
CA ALA A 120 8.77 -23.73 7.97
C ALA A 120 7.43 -24.24 8.55
N ARG A 121 6.28 -23.80 8.03
CA ARG A 121 4.96 -24.35 8.39
C ARG A 121 4.83 -25.82 7.97
N GLN A 122 5.28 -26.18 6.77
CA GLN A 122 5.30 -27.57 6.29
C GLN A 122 6.18 -28.47 7.16
N LYS A 123 7.27 -27.93 7.71
CA LYS A 123 8.13 -28.61 8.71
C LYS A 123 7.51 -28.66 10.12
N GLY A 124 6.32 -28.09 10.33
CA GLY A 124 5.61 -28.11 11.61
C GLY A 124 6.15 -27.13 12.66
N LEU A 125 6.80 -26.04 12.24
CA LEU A 125 7.39 -25.03 13.14
C LEU A 125 6.41 -23.93 13.59
N GLU A 126 5.17 -23.95 13.09
CA GLU A 126 4.14 -22.96 13.45
C GLU A 126 3.81 -22.92 14.96
N PRO A 127 3.68 -24.04 15.69
CA PRO A 127 3.46 -24.01 17.13
C PRO A 127 4.62 -23.38 17.90
N LEU A 128 5.86 -23.52 17.41
CA LEU A 128 7.03 -22.88 18.01
C LEU A 128 6.96 -21.36 17.82
N ALA A 129 6.66 -20.90 16.60
CA ALA A 129 6.47 -19.48 16.30
C ALA A 129 5.38 -18.84 17.17
N LEU A 130 4.22 -19.51 17.30
CA LEU A 130 3.10 -19.04 18.12
C LEU A 130 3.49 -18.94 19.61
N LYS A 131 4.23 -19.93 20.12
CA LYS A 131 4.72 -19.92 21.50
C LYS A 131 5.70 -18.77 21.77
N ILE A 132 6.60 -18.49 20.83
CA ILE A 132 7.52 -17.34 20.90
C ILE A 132 6.72 -16.03 20.90
N MET A 133 5.74 -15.89 20.02
CA MET A 133 4.91 -14.69 19.92
C MET A 133 4.06 -14.40 21.16
N MET A 134 3.68 -15.43 21.93
CA MET A 134 2.94 -15.24 23.18
C MET A 134 3.77 -14.59 24.29
N GLN A 135 5.11 -14.57 24.20
CA GLN A 135 6.02 -13.92 25.16
C GLN A 135 5.80 -14.34 26.63
N ARG A 136 5.35 -15.58 26.89
CA ARG A 136 5.05 -16.09 28.25
C ARG A 136 6.28 -16.62 29.01
N GLY A 137 7.48 -16.13 28.70
CA GLY A 137 8.72 -16.50 29.40
C GLY A 137 9.10 -17.99 29.29
N CYS A 138 9.29 -18.50 28.06
CA CYS A 138 9.78 -19.84 27.83
C CYS A 138 11.28 -19.88 27.54
N ASN A 139 11.95 -20.97 27.90
CA ASN A 139 13.33 -21.22 27.48
C ASN A 139 13.33 -21.68 26.00
N LEU A 140 13.79 -20.80 25.10
CA LEU A 140 13.77 -21.00 23.65
C LEU A 140 14.49 -22.27 23.22
N ASP A 141 15.65 -22.56 23.80
CA ASP A 141 16.43 -23.77 23.48
C ASP A 141 15.68 -25.05 23.78
N THR A 142 15.03 -25.11 24.94
CA THR A 142 14.26 -26.30 25.35
C THR A 142 13.01 -26.49 24.50
N GLU A 143 12.38 -25.40 24.06
CA GLU A 143 11.21 -25.48 23.20
C GLU A 143 11.60 -25.83 21.77
N ALA A 144 12.63 -25.20 21.21
CA ALA A 144 13.14 -25.49 19.88
C ALA A 144 13.58 -26.96 19.76
N GLN A 145 14.22 -27.53 20.79
CA GLN A 145 14.64 -28.93 20.80
C GLN A 145 13.49 -29.91 20.51
N LYS A 146 12.26 -29.60 20.95
CA LYS A 146 11.08 -30.45 20.73
C LYS A 146 10.69 -30.54 19.25
N PHE A 147 11.15 -29.60 18.44
CA PHE A 147 10.88 -29.52 17.01
C PHE A 147 12.04 -30.02 16.14
N VAL A 148 13.18 -30.41 16.73
CA VAL A 148 14.31 -31.02 16.02
C VAL A 148 13.97 -32.48 15.69
N ARG A 149 13.27 -32.67 14.58
CA ARG A 149 12.85 -33.99 14.07
C ARG A 149 12.56 -33.93 12.57
N GLY A 150 12.71 -35.07 11.89
CA GLY A 150 12.40 -35.18 10.47
C GLY A 150 13.28 -34.28 9.60
N GLU A 151 12.66 -33.28 8.97
CA GLU A 151 13.35 -32.32 8.07
C GLU A 151 14.03 -31.14 8.78
N VAL A 152 13.92 -31.04 10.11
CA VAL A 152 14.56 -29.99 10.93
C VAL A 152 15.83 -30.58 11.56
N LYS A 153 17.00 -30.06 11.16
CA LYS A 153 18.31 -30.63 11.49
C LYS A 153 18.76 -30.32 12.91
N ASP A 154 18.53 -29.09 13.35
CA ASP A 154 19.01 -28.59 14.64
C ASP A 154 18.09 -27.48 15.19
N LYS A 155 18.40 -27.02 16.40
CA LYS A 155 17.65 -25.96 17.09
C LYS A 155 17.71 -24.64 16.34
N GLU A 156 18.83 -24.33 15.70
CA GLU A 156 19.02 -23.06 14.99
C GLU A 156 18.11 -23.00 13.77
N GLU A 157 17.98 -24.11 13.03
CA GLU A 157 17.02 -24.22 11.93
C GLU A 157 15.58 -24.10 12.42
N ALA A 158 15.24 -24.72 13.55
CA ALA A 158 13.91 -24.58 14.15
C ALA A 158 13.58 -23.12 14.51
N LEU A 159 14.52 -22.41 15.13
CA LEU A 159 14.37 -21.00 15.49
C LEU A 159 14.36 -20.08 14.26
N ALA A 160 15.19 -20.36 13.26
CA ALA A 160 15.21 -19.61 12.00
C ALA A 160 13.88 -19.76 11.25
N GLY A 161 13.34 -20.98 11.16
CA GLY A 161 12.03 -21.22 10.55
C GLY A 161 10.90 -20.56 11.33
N ALA A 162 10.93 -20.63 12.67
CA ALA A 162 9.97 -19.91 13.50
C ALA A 162 10.05 -18.38 13.30
N ARG A 163 11.27 -17.83 13.19
CA ARG A 163 11.50 -16.41 12.87
C ARG A 163 10.94 -16.03 11.50
N ASP A 164 11.11 -16.88 10.49
CA ASP A 164 10.57 -16.61 9.15
C ASP A 164 9.02 -16.57 9.18
N ILE A 165 8.37 -17.48 9.93
CA ILE A 165 6.92 -17.46 10.15
C ILE A 165 6.48 -16.16 10.85
N ILE A 166 7.17 -15.77 11.92
CA ILE A 166 6.88 -14.55 12.67
C ILE A 166 7.08 -13.31 11.79
N ALA A 167 8.17 -13.26 11.02
CA ALA A 167 8.46 -12.15 10.12
C ALA A 167 7.34 -11.98 9.08
N GLU A 168 6.84 -13.07 8.50
CA GLU A 168 5.71 -13.04 7.58
C GLU A 168 4.44 -12.50 8.29
N GLN A 169 4.09 -13.07 9.45
CA GLN A 169 2.93 -12.64 10.24
C GLN A 169 2.97 -11.15 10.62
N VAL A 170 4.11 -10.65 11.08
CA VAL A 170 4.28 -9.24 11.46
C VAL A 170 4.27 -8.34 10.23
N SER A 171 4.91 -8.75 9.13
CA SER A 171 4.97 -7.96 7.88
C SER A 171 3.60 -7.79 7.21
N GLU A 172 2.66 -8.69 7.48
CA GLU A 172 1.30 -8.70 6.92
C GLU A 172 0.25 -8.24 7.93
N ASN A 173 0.66 -7.96 9.16
CA ASN A 173 -0.21 -7.39 10.16
C ASN A 173 -0.54 -5.93 9.81
N GLU A 174 -1.83 -5.65 9.61
CA GLU A 174 -2.34 -4.33 9.26
C GLU A 174 -1.93 -3.25 10.28
N GLU A 175 -2.00 -3.55 11.58
CA GLU A 175 -1.66 -2.60 12.63
C GLU A 175 -0.16 -2.28 12.65
N ALA A 176 0.69 -3.30 12.52
CA ALA A 176 2.13 -3.14 12.43
C ALA A 176 2.51 -2.26 11.22
N ARG A 177 1.96 -2.56 10.04
CA ARG A 177 2.16 -1.74 8.83
C ARG A 177 1.68 -0.31 9.00
N LYS A 178 0.50 -0.12 9.60
CA LYS A 178 -0.04 1.21 9.89
C LYS A 178 0.86 2.00 10.83
N ARG A 179 1.45 1.35 11.85
CA ARG A 179 2.44 1.99 12.74
C ARG A 179 3.69 2.41 11.97
N VAL A 180 4.27 1.52 11.16
CA VAL A 180 5.45 1.83 10.33
C VAL A 180 5.16 2.99 9.38
N ARG A 181 4.03 2.99 8.64
CA ARG A 181 3.68 4.11 7.76
C ARG A 181 3.61 5.44 8.49
N ARG A 182 3.02 5.49 9.68
CA ARG A 182 2.95 6.74 10.48
C ARG A 182 4.33 7.24 10.87
N VAL A 183 5.29 6.36 11.14
CA VAL A 183 6.68 6.76 11.41
C VAL A 183 7.26 7.40 10.15
N PHE A 184 7.16 6.74 9.00
CA PHE A 184 7.63 7.30 7.73
C PHE A 184 6.97 8.65 7.39
N GLU A 185 5.65 8.78 7.55
CA GLU A 185 4.93 10.03 7.28
C GLU A 185 5.43 11.20 8.14
N ARG A 186 5.89 10.92 9.36
CA ARG A 186 6.29 11.96 10.34
C ARG A 186 7.77 12.28 10.30
N THR A 187 8.62 11.26 10.20
CA THR A 187 10.06 11.37 10.48
C THR A 187 10.94 11.00 9.30
N ALA A 188 10.38 10.54 8.16
CA ALA A 188 11.21 10.14 7.03
C ALA A 188 12.07 11.29 6.49
N LEU A 189 13.34 10.96 6.24
CA LEU A 189 14.30 11.76 5.53
C LEU A 189 14.47 11.16 4.14
N ILE A 190 14.36 12.00 3.12
CA ILE A 190 14.80 11.64 1.78
C ILE A 190 16.28 12.04 1.67
N THR A 191 17.11 11.07 1.29
CA THR A 191 18.55 11.26 1.08
C THR A 191 18.88 10.92 -0.36
N ALA A 192 19.83 11.64 -0.94
CA ALA A 192 20.37 11.31 -2.24
C ALA A 192 21.87 11.49 -2.27
N LYS A 193 22.55 10.53 -2.88
CA LYS A 193 23.99 10.56 -3.10
C LYS A 193 24.33 10.25 -4.54
N VAL A 194 25.34 10.91 -5.08
CA VAL A 194 25.86 10.57 -6.41
C VAL A 194 26.41 9.15 -6.44
N VAL A 195 26.13 8.43 -7.51
CA VAL A 195 26.72 7.13 -7.77
C VAL A 195 28.17 7.36 -8.17
N LYS A 196 29.09 6.68 -7.46
CA LYS A 196 30.53 6.79 -7.67
C LYS A 196 30.89 6.62 -9.15
N GLY A 197 31.61 7.59 -9.71
CA GLY A 197 32.04 7.59 -11.12
C GLY A 197 31.06 8.25 -12.09
N LYS A 198 29.96 8.82 -11.60
CA LYS A 198 28.96 9.56 -12.41
C LYS A 198 28.90 11.05 -12.09
N GLU A 199 29.92 11.58 -11.43
CA GLU A 199 29.97 12.98 -10.99
C GLU A 199 30.00 13.96 -12.18
N GLU A 200 30.72 13.62 -13.26
CA GLU A 200 30.78 14.45 -14.47
C GLU A 200 29.52 14.32 -15.34
N GLU A 201 29.01 13.09 -15.53
CA GLU A 201 27.76 12.82 -16.25
C GLU A 201 26.54 13.45 -15.55
N GLY A 202 26.64 13.59 -14.23
CA GLY A 202 25.59 14.05 -13.33
C GLY A 202 25.58 15.54 -13.02
N ASP A 203 26.37 16.40 -13.68
CA ASP A 203 26.53 17.82 -13.28
C ASP A 203 25.20 18.59 -13.19
N LYS A 204 24.19 18.20 -13.99
CA LYS A 204 22.82 18.74 -13.90
C LYS A 204 22.06 18.41 -12.60
N PHE A 205 22.53 17.43 -11.84
CA PHE A 205 21.99 17.00 -10.53
C PHE A 205 22.93 17.32 -9.38
N LYS A 206 23.93 18.20 -9.58
CA LYS A 206 24.97 18.52 -8.60
C LYS A 206 24.41 19.00 -7.26
N ASP A 207 23.31 19.75 -7.28
CA ASP A 207 22.58 20.19 -6.08
C ASP A 207 22.05 19.02 -5.23
N TYR A 208 22.00 17.81 -5.80
CA TYR A 208 21.49 16.59 -5.19
C TYR A 208 22.56 15.52 -4.90
N PHE A 209 23.84 15.82 -5.11
CA PHE A 209 24.93 14.85 -4.93
C PHE A 209 25.18 14.44 -3.47
N ASP A 210 24.84 15.33 -2.54
CA ASP A 210 24.81 15.03 -1.09
C ASP A 210 23.62 15.78 -0.48
N PHE A 211 22.43 15.24 -0.74
CA PHE A 211 21.18 15.89 -0.39
C PHE A 211 20.47 15.13 0.71
N GLN A 212 19.90 15.88 1.66
CA GLN A 212 19.08 15.34 2.73
C GLN A 212 18.03 16.36 3.14
N GLU A 213 16.76 15.95 3.18
CA GLU A 213 15.71 16.77 3.77
C GLU A 213 14.57 15.91 4.34
N PRO A 214 13.76 16.44 5.27
CA PRO A 214 12.53 15.78 5.68
C PRO A 214 11.59 15.57 4.49
N LEU A 215 11.14 14.34 4.27
CA LEU A 215 10.29 13.97 3.14
C LEU A 215 9.01 14.82 3.08
N ARG A 216 8.41 15.13 4.24
CA ARG A 216 7.23 16.00 4.35
C ARG A 216 7.45 17.45 3.87
N LYS A 217 8.70 17.91 3.82
CA LYS A 217 9.07 19.24 3.31
C LYS A 217 9.55 19.19 1.85
N CYS A 218 9.68 17.99 1.27
CA CYS A 218 10.14 17.81 -0.09
C CYS A 218 9.10 18.30 -1.08
N THR A 219 9.40 19.41 -1.75
CA THR A 219 8.55 19.98 -2.79
C THR A 219 8.50 19.08 -4.02
N SER A 220 7.39 19.12 -4.78
CA SER A 220 7.17 18.27 -5.95
C SER A 220 8.31 18.34 -6.97
N HIS A 221 8.86 19.53 -7.25
CA HIS A 221 9.94 19.69 -8.23
C HIS A 221 11.24 19.02 -7.78
N ARG A 222 11.59 19.07 -6.49
CA ARG A 222 12.77 18.37 -5.93
C ARG A 222 12.58 16.87 -5.98
N LEU A 223 11.42 16.39 -5.54
CA LEU A 223 11.13 14.95 -5.59
C LEU A 223 11.24 14.40 -7.02
N LEU A 224 10.72 15.15 -8.01
CA LEU A 224 10.84 14.78 -9.42
C LEU A 224 12.29 14.81 -9.91
N ALA A 225 13.09 15.81 -9.53
CA ALA A 225 14.50 15.87 -9.89
C ALA A 225 15.30 14.69 -9.32
N LEU A 226 15.05 14.34 -8.06
CA LEU A 226 15.66 13.19 -7.39
C LEU A 226 15.29 11.87 -8.09
N ARG A 227 13.99 11.65 -8.36
CA ARG A 227 13.52 10.45 -9.07
C ARG A 227 14.05 10.36 -10.49
N ARG A 228 14.23 11.50 -11.17
CA ARG A 228 14.86 11.55 -12.49
C ARG A 228 16.34 11.15 -12.41
N GLY A 229 17.10 11.71 -11.46
CA GLY A 229 18.50 11.35 -11.26
C GLY A 229 18.68 9.88 -10.88
N GLU A 230 17.75 9.32 -10.11
CA GLU A 230 17.69 7.88 -9.78
C GLU A 230 17.41 7.02 -11.02
N ALA A 231 16.41 7.39 -11.83
CA ALA A 231 16.05 6.66 -13.04
C ALA A 231 17.16 6.69 -14.12
N GLU A 232 17.89 7.79 -14.22
CA GLU A 232 19.09 7.92 -15.07
C GLU A 232 20.32 7.24 -14.43
N GLY A 233 20.18 6.72 -13.22
CA GLY A 233 21.21 5.97 -12.49
C GLY A 233 22.38 6.83 -12.03
N VAL A 234 22.23 8.16 -11.96
CA VAL A 234 23.24 9.12 -11.48
C VAL A 234 23.18 9.27 -9.97
N LEU A 235 21.96 9.25 -9.41
CA LEU A 235 21.73 9.36 -7.97
C LEU A 235 21.29 8.03 -7.39
N ARG A 236 21.69 7.76 -6.16
CA ARG A 236 21.07 6.76 -5.29
C ARG A 236 20.20 7.50 -4.29
N VAL A 237 18.89 7.31 -4.40
CA VAL A 237 17.90 7.93 -3.52
C VAL A 237 17.46 6.90 -2.48
N SER A 238 17.41 7.31 -1.21
CA SER A 238 16.91 6.48 -0.11
C SER A 238 15.91 7.27 0.72
N ILE A 239 14.89 6.58 1.21
CA ILE A 239 13.92 7.13 2.17
C ILE A 239 13.95 6.22 3.39
N SER A 240 14.35 6.78 4.52
CA SER A 240 14.36 6.10 5.80
C SER A 240 13.75 7.01 6.86
N PRO A 241 13.06 6.46 7.88
CA PRO A 241 12.76 7.25 9.07
C PRO A 241 14.07 7.80 9.62
N ALA A 242 14.02 8.99 10.22
CA ALA A 242 15.14 9.44 11.05
C ALA A 242 15.46 8.32 12.06
N GLU A 243 16.73 7.99 12.20
CA GLU A 243 17.14 7.10 13.30
C GLU A 243 16.69 7.78 14.59
N ASP A 244 15.90 7.07 15.39
CA ASP A 244 15.59 7.52 16.74
C ASP A 244 16.95 7.59 17.47
N GLU A 245 17.37 8.79 17.90
CA GLU A 245 18.44 8.93 18.88
C GLU A 245 17.90 8.46 20.25
N ASP A 246 17.58 7.17 20.40
CA ASP A 246 17.24 6.51 21.67
C ASP A 246 17.52 5.00 21.64
#